data_AF-A0A3Q4N574-F1
#
_entry.id   AF-A0A3Q4N574-F1
#
_cell.length_a   1.000
_cell.length_b   1.000
_cell.length_c   1.000
_cell.angle_alpha   90.00
_cell.angle_beta   90.00
_cell.angle_gamma   90.00
#
_symmetry.space_group_name_H-M   'P 1'
#
loop_
_entity.id
_entity.type
_entity.pdbx_description
1 polymer ?
#
loop_
_entity_poly.entity_id
_entity_poly.type
_entity_poly.pdbx_seq_one_letter_code
_entity_poly.pdbx_strand_id
1 'polypeptide(L)'
;WVSRQHEEEESKLAELKSERSQEQGAQKPLEEQILEYSKQLEEDQYGKAEELHRNKMIEMRTTQVLSRDLKLYEEALDQAIVKFHSMKMDEINQNIRDLWRSTYRGQDIEYIEIRSEVEERSERRRSYNYRVVMMRGDADVNMRGRCSAGQKVLASLIIRLALAEAFCLDCGILALDEPTTNLDRENIESLADALVEIIRTRSQQRHFQLLVITHDEDFVQLLVRSGCIQHFYRISKNQDQNSEITKQSTAFLSV
;
A
#
# COMPACT_ATOMS: atom_id res chain seq x y z
N TRP A 1 -3.86 -65.64 -94.85
CA TRP A 1 -4.31 -65.87 -93.47
C TRP A 1 -3.24 -65.43 -92.47
N VAL A 2 -2.03 -65.99 -92.50
CA VAL A 2 -0.92 -65.56 -91.60
C VAL A 2 -0.54 -64.06 -91.75
N SER A 3 -0.41 -63.54 -92.98
CA SER A 3 -0.10 -62.09 -93.18
C SER A 3 -1.19 -61.14 -92.69
N ARG A 4 -2.47 -61.54 -92.76
CA ARG A 4 -3.59 -60.69 -92.37
C ARG A 4 -3.74 -60.62 -90.84
N GLN A 5 -3.44 -61.72 -90.15
CA GLN A 5 -3.31 -61.70 -88.68
C GLN A 5 -2.07 -60.94 -88.21
N HIS A 6 -0.96 -61.01 -88.94
CA HIS A 6 0.25 -60.25 -88.62
C HIS A 6 0.01 -58.72 -88.77
N GLU A 7 -0.72 -58.28 -89.80
CA GLU A 7 -1.12 -56.86 -89.95
C GLU A 7 -2.11 -56.40 -88.87
N GLU A 8 -3.07 -57.25 -88.47
CA GLU A 8 -4.00 -56.93 -87.36
C GLU A 8 -3.27 -56.80 -86.02
N GLU A 9 -2.30 -57.69 -85.75
CA GLU A 9 -1.47 -57.59 -84.54
C GLU A 9 -0.53 -56.39 -84.58
N GLU A 10 0.07 -56.06 -85.74
CA GLU A 10 0.88 -54.84 -85.89
C GLU A 10 0.06 -53.56 -85.70
N SER A 11 -1.18 -53.52 -86.22
CA SER A 11 -2.09 -52.40 -86.03
C SER A 11 -2.49 -52.23 -84.55
N LYS A 12 -2.84 -53.33 -83.87
CA LYS A 12 -3.11 -53.30 -82.42
C LYS A 12 -1.88 -52.91 -81.60
N LEU A 13 -0.69 -53.38 -81.99
CA LEU A 13 0.56 -53.00 -81.34
C LEU A 13 0.86 -51.51 -81.54
N ALA A 14 0.54 -50.94 -82.71
CA ALA A 14 0.69 -49.52 -82.99
C ALA A 14 -0.30 -48.66 -82.19
N GLU A 15 -1.57 -49.07 -82.10
CA GLU A 15 -2.58 -48.42 -81.25
C GLU A 15 -2.16 -48.45 -79.77
N LEU A 16 -1.80 -49.62 -79.23
CA LEU A 16 -1.33 -49.77 -77.84
C LEU A 16 -0.06 -48.95 -77.56
N LYS A 17 0.86 -48.83 -78.54
CA LYS A 17 2.04 -47.96 -78.41
C LYS A 17 1.65 -46.48 -78.40
N SER A 18 0.67 -46.06 -79.19
CA SER A 18 0.18 -44.68 -79.23
C SER A 18 -0.54 -44.32 -77.93
N GLU A 19 -1.43 -45.20 -77.45
CA GLU A 19 -2.12 -45.03 -76.16
C GLU A 19 -1.11 -44.94 -75.02
N ARG A 20 -0.13 -45.85 -74.98
CA ARG A 20 0.96 -45.80 -74.00
C ARG A 20 1.73 -44.49 -74.06
N SER A 21 1.99 -43.96 -75.27
CA SER A 21 2.70 -42.69 -75.42
C SER A 21 1.85 -41.49 -74.97
N GLN A 22 0.53 -41.55 -75.14
CA GLN A 22 -0.41 -40.53 -74.67
C GLN A 22 -0.51 -40.54 -73.14
N GLU A 23 -0.69 -41.72 -72.54
CA GLU A 23 -0.70 -41.93 -71.09
C GLU A 23 0.63 -41.50 -70.45
N GLN A 24 1.78 -41.87 -71.06
CA GLN A 24 3.09 -41.39 -70.61
C GLN A 24 3.27 -39.88 -70.73
N GLY A 25 2.66 -39.26 -71.74
CA GLY A 25 2.63 -37.81 -71.91
C GLY A 25 1.81 -37.11 -70.82
N ALA A 26 0.70 -37.71 -70.40
CA ALA A 26 -0.14 -37.20 -69.30
C ALA A 26 0.45 -37.48 -67.90
N GLN A 27 1.21 -38.56 -67.76
CA GLN A 27 1.86 -38.96 -66.51
C GLN A 27 3.01 -38.01 -66.12
N LYS A 28 3.82 -37.57 -67.08
CA LYS A 28 4.99 -36.70 -66.81
C LYS A 28 4.64 -35.38 -66.08
N PRO A 29 3.64 -34.59 -66.51
CA PRO A 29 3.24 -33.37 -65.80
C PRO A 29 2.76 -33.63 -64.37
N LEU A 30 2.08 -34.77 -64.15
CA LEU A 30 1.61 -35.17 -62.82
C LEU A 30 2.79 -35.55 -61.92
N GLU A 31 3.79 -36.27 -62.45
CA GLU A 31 5.03 -36.58 -61.72
C GLU A 31 5.83 -35.31 -61.36
N GLU A 32 5.91 -34.35 -62.27
CA GLU A 32 6.54 -33.04 -62.00
C GLU A 32 5.79 -32.25 -60.92
N GLN A 33 4.44 -32.24 -60.96
CA GLN A 33 3.62 -31.62 -59.91
C GLN A 33 3.78 -32.30 -58.55
N ILE A 34 3.83 -33.64 -58.51
CA ILE A 34 4.05 -34.39 -57.26
C ILE A 34 5.42 -34.04 -56.67
N LEU A 35 6.46 -33.93 -57.51
CA LEU A 35 7.79 -33.54 -57.07
C LEU A 35 7.81 -32.11 -56.52
N GLU A 36 7.14 -31.18 -57.21
CA GLU A 36 7.05 -29.79 -56.77
C GLU A 36 6.29 -29.65 -55.45
N TYR A 37 5.14 -30.31 -55.29
CA TYR A 37 4.40 -30.32 -54.02
C TYR A 37 5.17 -31.01 -52.89
N SER A 38 5.93 -32.08 -53.18
CA SER A 38 6.77 -32.74 -52.19
C SER A 38 7.86 -31.79 -51.68
N LYS A 39 8.50 -31.04 -52.59
CA LYS A 39 9.51 -30.04 -52.24
C LYS A 39 8.90 -28.87 -51.44
N GLN A 40 7.69 -28.44 -51.79
CA GLN A 40 6.97 -27.43 -51.00
C GLN A 40 6.64 -27.95 -49.60
N LEU A 41 6.20 -29.20 -49.45
CA LEU A 41 5.91 -29.80 -48.14
C LEU A 41 7.15 -29.92 -47.24
N GLU A 42 8.35 -30.02 -47.82
CA GLU A 42 9.62 -29.99 -47.09
C GLU A 42 10.07 -28.58 -46.66
N GLU A 43 9.48 -27.52 -47.21
CA GLU A 43 9.78 -26.16 -46.75
C GLU A 43 9.43 -26.00 -45.28
N ASP A 44 10.26 -25.24 -44.55
CA ASP A 44 10.15 -25.06 -43.10
C ASP A 44 8.73 -24.64 -42.64
N GLN A 45 8.01 -23.87 -43.46
CA GLN A 45 6.65 -23.43 -43.14
C GLN A 45 5.63 -24.58 -43.07
N TYR A 46 5.81 -25.64 -43.88
CA TYR A 46 4.91 -26.80 -43.94
C TYR A 46 5.51 -27.98 -43.18
N GLY A 47 6.79 -28.28 -43.39
CA GLY A 47 7.49 -29.41 -42.75
C GLY A 47 7.60 -29.28 -41.23
N LYS A 48 7.66 -28.04 -40.70
CA LYS A 48 7.67 -27.76 -39.25
C LYS A 48 6.36 -27.19 -38.74
N ALA A 49 5.30 -27.20 -39.55
CA ALA A 49 4.01 -26.58 -39.19
C ALA A 49 3.46 -27.11 -37.85
N GLU A 50 3.54 -28.42 -37.61
CA GLU A 50 3.07 -29.04 -36.38
C GLU A 50 3.90 -28.61 -35.16
N GLU A 51 5.22 -28.57 -35.29
CA GLU A 51 6.11 -28.11 -34.21
C GLU A 51 5.88 -26.63 -33.88
N LEU A 52 5.81 -25.78 -34.91
CA LEU A 52 5.52 -24.35 -34.75
C LEU A 52 4.15 -24.13 -34.12
N HIS A 53 3.13 -24.87 -34.57
CA HIS A 53 1.79 -24.82 -34.00
C HIS A 53 1.80 -25.24 -32.53
N ARG A 54 2.47 -26.35 -32.19
CA ARG A 54 2.60 -26.82 -30.81
C ARG A 54 3.29 -25.79 -29.93
N ASN A 55 4.42 -25.23 -30.36
CA ASN A 55 5.15 -24.21 -29.61
C ASN A 55 4.29 -22.95 -29.40
N LYS A 56 3.59 -22.49 -30.44
CA LYS A 56 2.69 -21.33 -30.31
C LYS A 56 1.49 -21.63 -29.42
N MET A 57 0.96 -22.86 -29.44
CA MET A 57 -0.11 -23.28 -28.54
C MET A 57 0.36 -23.28 -27.08
N ILE A 58 1.57 -23.77 -26.80
CA ILE A 58 2.17 -23.74 -25.46
C ILE A 58 2.31 -22.29 -24.97
N GLU A 59 2.88 -21.41 -25.79
CA GLU A 59 3.06 -19.99 -25.45
C GLU A 59 1.71 -19.31 -25.18
N MET A 60 0.72 -19.54 -26.05
CA MET A 60 -0.63 -19.00 -25.90
C MET A 60 -1.31 -19.50 -24.62
N ARG A 61 -1.25 -20.81 -24.34
CA ARG A 61 -1.84 -21.39 -23.13
C ARG A 61 -1.14 -20.90 -21.87
N THR A 62 0.19 -20.85 -21.87
CA THR A 62 0.98 -20.35 -20.74
C THR A 62 0.65 -18.89 -20.47
N THR A 63 0.59 -18.06 -21.51
CA THR A 63 0.23 -16.63 -21.39
C THR A 63 -1.21 -16.45 -20.88
N GLN A 64 -2.15 -17.29 -21.31
CA GLN A 64 -3.53 -17.27 -20.82
C GLN A 64 -3.61 -17.59 -19.31
N VAL A 65 -2.84 -18.58 -18.84
CA VAL A 65 -2.78 -18.92 -17.41
C VAL A 65 -2.15 -17.79 -16.62
N LEU A 66 -0.99 -17.26 -17.07
CA LEU A 66 -0.32 -16.13 -16.44
C LEU A 66 -1.22 -14.90 -16.33
N SER A 67 -1.99 -14.58 -17.37
CA SER A 67 -2.93 -13.46 -17.34
C SER A 67 -4.05 -13.66 -16.31
N ARG A 68 -4.51 -14.89 -16.08
CA ARG A 68 -5.50 -15.20 -15.04
C ARG A 68 -4.91 -15.08 -13.65
N ASP A 69 -3.72 -15.63 -13.45
CA ASP A 69 -3.04 -15.58 -12.14
C ASP A 69 -2.71 -14.13 -11.76
N LEU A 70 -2.24 -13.31 -12.71
CA LEU A 70 -1.98 -11.89 -12.46
C LEU A 70 -3.22 -11.13 -12.01
N LYS A 71 -4.39 -11.40 -12.61
CA LYS A 71 -5.66 -10.80 -12.17
C LYS A 71 -6.03 -11.24 -10.75
N LEU A 72 -5.85 -12.52 -10.44
CA LEU A 72 -6.13 -13.03 -9.09
C LEU A 72 -5.22 -12.37 -8.05
N TYR A 73 -3.93 -12.19 -8.36
CA TYR A 73 -3.00 -11.50 -7.46
C TYR A 73 -3.34 -10.02 -7.30
N GLU A 74 -3.74 -9.33 -8.37
CA GLU A 74 -4.19 -7.94 -8.33
C GLU A 74 -5.39 -7.77 -7.38
N GLU A 75 -6.42 -8.61 -7.55
CA GLU A 75 -7.63 -8.59 -6.71
C GLU A 75 -7.32 -8.93 -5.24
N ALA A 76 -6.49 -9.95 -5.00
CA ALA A 76 -6.10 -10.35 -3.65
C ALA A 76 -5.29 -9.26 -2.94
N LEU A 77 -4.37 -8.61 -3.66
CA LEU A 77 -3.56 -7.51 -3.12
C LEU A 77 -4.43 -6.30 -2.78
N ASP A 78 -5.35 -5.92 -3.67
CA ASP A 78 -6.26 -4.80 -3.44
C ASP A 78 -7.17 -5.04 -2.22
N GLN A 79 -7.73 -6.25 -2.09
CA GLN A 79 -8.50 -6.65 -0.91
C GLN A 79 -7.65 -6.62 0.37
N ALA A 80 -6.41 -7.10 0.31
CA ALA A 80 -5.50 -7.09 1.46
C ALA A 80 -5.17 -5.67 1.91
N ILE A 81 -4.94 -4.74 0.99
CA ILE A 81 -4.66 -3.33 1.29
C ILE A 81 -5.87 -2.67 1.97
N VAL A 82 -7.08 -2.88 1.45
CA VAL A 82 -8.31 -2.32 2.05
C VAL A 82 -8.53 -2.88 3.44
N LYS A 83 -8.37 -4.20 3.60
CA LYS A 83 -8.53 -4.87 4.90
C LYS A 83 -7.50 -4.36 5.91
N PHE A 84 -6.24 -4.25 5.50
CA PHE A 84 -5.17 -3.73 6.36
C PHE A 84 -5.45 -2.29 6.79
N HIS A 85 -5.89 -1.44 5.86
CA HIS A 85 -6.25 -0.05 6.16
C HIS A 85 -7.41 0.03 7.16
N SER A 86 -8.51 -0.70 6.95
CA SER A 86 -9.64 -0.75 7.87
C SER A 86 -9.21 -1.22 9.27
N MET A 87 -8.48 -2.33 9.34
CA MET A 87 -7.97 -2.87 10.61
C MET A 87 -7.10 -1.86 11.35
N LYS A 88 -6.22 -1.14 10.64
CA LYS A 88 -5.35 -0.13 11.25
C LYS A 88 -6.14 1.10 11.70
N MET A 89 -7.13 1.55 10.95
CA MET A 89 -7.99 2.67 11.37
C MET A 89 -8.80 2.33 12.62
N ASP A 90 -9.29 1.10 12.74
CA ASP A 90 -9.99 0.64 13.94
C ASP A 90 -9.07 0.61 15.17
N GLU A 91 -7.85 0.08 15.01
CA GLU A 91 -6.82 0.07 16.05
C GLU A 91 -6.44 1.50 16.49
N ILE A 92 -6.17 2.40 15.53
CA ILE A 92 -5.84 3.81 15.80
C ILE A 92 -6.99 4.49 16.55
N ASN A 93 -8.22 4.33 16.07
CA ASN A 93 -9.39 4.96 16.69
C ASN A 93 -9.65 4.41 18.10
N GLN A 94 -9.43 3.12 18.33
CA GLN A 94 -9.53 2.55 19.67
C GLN A 94 -8.53 3.22 20.62
N ASN A 95 -7.26 3.31 20.23
CA ASN A 95 -6.22 3.96 21.03
C ASN A 95 -6.52 5.45 21.27
N ILE A 96 -7.01 6.16 20.25
CA ILE A 96 -7.42 7.56 20.37
C ILE A 96 -8.55 7.72 21.40
N ARG A 97 -9.58 6.88 21.35
CA ARG A 97 -10.70 6.94 22.31
C ARG A 97 -10.22 6.73 23.73
N ASP A 98 -9.38 5.73 23.93
CA ASP A 98 -8.90 5.36 25.27
C ASP A 98 -8.03 6.48 25.85
N LEU A 99 -7.09 7.00 25.06
CA LEU A 99 -6.25 8.14 25.45
C LEU A 99 -7.08 9.41 25.68
N TRP A 100 -8.08 9.69 24.84
CA TRP A 100 -8.93 10.87 25.02
C TRP A 100 -9.73 10.79 26.32
N ARG A 101 -10.38 9.65 26.59
CA ARG A 101 -11.18 9.45 27.80
C ARG A 101 -10.36 9.50 29.08
N SER A 102 -9.09 9.09 29.03
CA SER A 102 -8.20 9.14 30.19
C SER A 102 -7.62 10.54 30.44
N THR A 103 -7.48 11.37 29.40
CA THR A 103 -6.75 12.66 29.49
C THR A 103 -7.65 13.90 29.42
N TYR A 104 -8.72 13.90 28.63
CA TYR A 104 -9.59 15.05 28.48
C TYR A 104 -10.54 15.18 29.67
N ARG A 105 -10.50 16.33 30.34
CA ARG A 105 -11.34 16.62 31.52
C ARG A 105 -12.66 17.32 31.20
N GLY A 106 -12.83 17.81 29.97
CA GLY A 106 -14.05 18.49 29.56
C GLY A 106 -15.23 17.52 29.42
N GLN A 107 -16.44 18.01 29.72
CA GLN A 107 -17.68 17.24 29.59
C GLN A 107 -18.36 17.41 28.22
N ASP A 108 -17.81 18.26 27.36
CA ASP A 108 -18.41 18.65 26.08
C ASP A 108 -18.05 17.73 24.91
N ILE A 109 -17.05 16.86 25.06
CA ILE A 109 -16.59 15.92 24.02
C ILE A 109 -16.33 14.56 24.67
N GLU A 110 -17.06 13.54 24.23
CA GLU A 110 -16.90 12.19 24.77
C GLU A 110 -15.62 11.52 24.29
N TYR A 111 -15.34 11.61 23.00
CA TYR A 111 -14.13 11.13 22.35
C TYR A 111 -13.98 11.73 20.96
N ILE A 112 -12.79 11.57 20.38
CA ILE A 112 -12.49 11.95 19.00
C ILE A 112 -12.16 10.71 18.18
N GLU A 113 -12.34 10.78 16.87
CA GLU A 113 -11.99 9.72 15.92
C GLU A 113 -11.47 10.31 14.61
N ILE A 114 -10.67 9.52 13.89
CA ILE A 114 -10.31 9.75 12.51
C ILE A 114 -11.29 8.96 11.63
N ARG A 115 -12.07 9.67 10.82
CA ARG A 115 -12.89 9.07 9.77
C ARG A 115 -12.07 9.03 8.47
N SER A 116 -12.12 7.88 7.80
CA SER A 116 -11.57 7.68 6.47
C SER A 116 -12.69 7.38 5.48
N GLU A 117 -12.83 8.22 4.46
CA GLU A 117 -13.82 8.07 3.39
C GLU A 117 -13.10 7.79 2.07
N VAL A 118 -13.60 6.84 1.28
CA VAL A 118 -13.03 6.52 -0.03
C VAL A 118 -13.62 7.47 -1.06
N GLU A 119 -12.78 8.18 -1.81
CA GLU A 119 -13.23 8.90 -2.99
C GLU A 119 -13.43 7.91 -4.14
N GLU A 120 -14.64 7.86 -4.71
CA GLU A 120 -14.98 7.01 -5.86
C GLU A 120 -14.26 7.40 -7.17
N ARG A 121 -13.38 8.41 -7.15
CA ARG A 121 -12.76 8.98 -8.35
C ARG A 121 -11.29 8.56 -8.49
N SER A 122 -11.05 7.37 -9.01
CA SER A 122 -10.08 7.12 -10.11
C SER A 122 -9.84 5.63 -10.35
N GLU A 123 -9.87 5.23 -11.61
CA GLU A 123 -9.82 3.85 -12.12
C GLU A 123 -8.50 3.09 -11.84
N ARG A 124 -7.57 3.65 -11.07
CA ARG A 124 -6.26 3.01 -10.78
C ARG A 124 -5.71 3.22 -9.36
N ARG A 125 -6.24 4.15 -8.56
CA ARG A 125 -5.74 4.43 -7.21
C ARG A 125 -6.89 4.85 -6.29
N ARG A 126 -7.08 4.11 -5.20
CA ARG A 126 -7.99 4.49 -4.12
C ARG A 126 -7.46 5.77 -3.45
N SER A 127 -8.26 6.83 -3.48
CA SER A 127 -8.00 8.07 -2.74
C SER A 127 -8.81 8.03 -1.44
N TYR A 128 -8.16 8.34 -0.32
CA TYR A 128 -8.81 8.39 0.99
C TYR A 128 -8.81 9.82 1.52
N ASN A 129 -9.98 10.30 1.88
CA ASN A 129 -10.17 11.55 2.60
C ASN A 129 -10.24 11.27 4.10
N TYR A 130 -9.42 11.98 4.86
CA TYR A 130 -9.37 11.88 6.32
C TYR A 130 -9.93 13.13 6.96
N ARG A 131 -10.77 12.94 7.99
CA ARG A 131 -11.24 14.02 8.84
C ARG A 131 -11.26 13.59 10.30
N VAL A 132 -10.87 14.50 11.18
CA VAL A 132 -10.98 14.28 12.63
C VAL A 132 -12.36 14.77 13.07
N VAL A 133 -13.11 13.89 13.72
CA VAL A 133 -14.43 14.17 14.27
C VAL A 133 -14.40 14.09 15.79
N MET A 134 -15.22 14.89 16.44
CA MET A 134 -15.51 14.80 17.86
C MET A 134 -16.94 14.32 18.05
N MET A 135 -17.14 13.42 19.01
CA MET A 135 -18.45 12.89 19.35
C MET A 135 -19.06 13.71 20.50
N ARG A 136 -20.28 14.18 20.30
CA ARG A 136 -21.09 14.91 21.28
C ARG A 136 -22.48 14.30 21.35
N GLY A 137 -22.71 13.40 22.32
CA GLY A 137 -23.89 12.54 22.29
C GLY A 137 -23.91 11.73 20.99
N ASP A 138 -25.05 11.73 20.30
CA ASP A 138 -25.25 10.98 19.06
C ASP A 138 -24.71 11.66 17.79
N ALA A 139 -24.11 12.86 17.91
CA ALA A 139 -23.64 13.63 16.75
C ALA A 139 -22.13 13.53 16.56
N ASP A 140 -21.69 13.21 15.34
CA ASP A 140 -20.31 13.34 14.90
C ASP A 140 -20.07 14.73 14.27
N VAL A 141 -19.18 15.51 14.87
CA VAL A 141 -18.91 16.88 14.41
C VAL A 141 -17.47 16.98 13.94
N ASN A 142 -17.27 17.46 12.71
CA ASN A 142 -15.92 17.74 12.21
C ASN A 142 -15.23 18.78 13.11
N MET A 143 -14.05 18.44 13.64
CA MET A 143 -13.29 19.31 14.53
C MET A 143 -12.70 20.52 13.79
N ARG A 144 -12.44 20.41 12.48
CA ARG A 144 -11.82 21.48 11.71
C ARG A 144 -12.67 22.76 11.77
N GLY A 145 -12.07 23.82 12.32
CA GLY A 145 -12.74 25.11 12.50
C GLY A 145 -13.76 25.18 13.63
N ARG A 146 -13.90 24.12 14.45
CA ARG A 146 -14.91 24.02 15.53
C ARG A 146 -14.35 23.68 16.91
N CYS A 147 -13.06 23.44 17.03
CA CYS A 147 -12.37 23.19 18.29
C CYS A 147 -11.56 24.39 18.78
N SER A 148 -11.41 24.50 20.11
CA SER A 148 -10.56 25.48 20.77
C SER A 148 -9.08 25.19 20.51
N ALA A 149 -8.19 26.13 20.86
CA ALA A 149 -6.75 25.92 20.74
C ALA A 149 -6.27 24.74 21.60
N GLY A 150 -6.73 24.65 22.86
CA GLY A 150 -6.43 23.54 23.77
C GLY A 150 -6.86 22.18 23.24
N GLN A 151 -8.10 22.09 22.74
CA GLN A 151 -8.62 20.86 22.13
C GLN A 151 -7.80 20.44 20.91
N LYS A 152 -7.32 21.38 20.09
CA LYS A 152 -6.47 21.07 18.93
C LYS A 152 -5.13 20.49 19.36
N VAL A 153 -4.48 21.11 20.34
CA VAL A 153 -3.18 20.65 20.83
C VAL A 153 -3.31 19.24 21.43
N LEU A 154 -4.29 19.03 22.32
CA LEU A 154 -4.51 17.74 22.95
C LEU A 154 -4.87 16.65 21.92
N ALA A 155 -5.80 16.93 20.99
CA ALA A 155 -6.16 16.01 19.92
C ALA A 155 -4.94 15.63 19.07
N SER A 156 -4.12 16.62 18.71
CA SER A 156 -2.92 16.39 17.89
C SER A 156 -1.86 15.57 18.64
N LEU A 157 -1.75 15.74 19.95
CA LEU A 157 -0.88 14.92 20.79
C LEU A 157 -1.37 13.47 20.85
N ILE A 158 -2.64 13.26 21.16
CA ILE A 158 -3.25 11.94 21.27
C ILE A 158 -3.18 11.18 19.95
N ILE A 159 -3.51 11.84 18.83
CA ILE A 159 -3.42 11.23 17.49
C ILE A 159 -1.99 10.78 17.20
N ARG A 160 -0.98 11.60 17.50
CA ARG A 160 0.43 11.21 17.29
C ARG A 160 0.83 10.01 18.14
N LEU A 161 0.38 9.95 19.39
CA LEU A 161 0.62 8.81 20.27
C LEU A 161 -0.04 7.54 19.75
N ALA A 162 -1.32 7.61 19.36
CA ALA A 162 -2.06 6.47 18.83
C ALA A 162 -1.47 5.96 17.50
N LEU A 163 -1.02 6.86 16.62
CA LEU A 163 -0.34 6.49 15.38
C LEU A 163 1.01 5.81 15.64
N ALA A 164 1.80 6.34 16.59
CA ALA A 164 3.07 5.73 16.97
C ALA A 164 2.84 4.30 17.51
N GLU A 165 1.81 4.11 18.33
CA GLU A 165 1.47 2.80 18.91
C GLU A 165 0.96 1.80 17.86
N ALA A 166 0.12 2.25 16.91
CA ALA A 166 -0.45 1.36 15.90
C ALA A 166 0.52 0.99 14.77
N PHE A 167 1.50 1.85 14.45
CA PHE A 167 2.40 1.65 13.30
C PHE A 167 3.83 1.30 13.68
N CYS A 168 4.29 1.64 14.88
CA CYS A 168 5.67 1.37 15.28
C CYS A 168 5.70 0.29 16.35
N LEU A 169 6.48 -0.77 16.10
CA LEU A 169 6.66 -1.86 17.05
C LEU A 169 7.41 -1.40 18.32
N ASP A 170 8.20 -0.32 18.25
CA ASP A 170 9.03 0.20 19.34
C ASP A 170 9.26 1.73 19.25
N CYS A 171 8.23 2.54 18.93
CA CYS A 171 8.40 4.00 18.97
C CYS A 171 8.42 4.50 20.41
N GLY A 172 9.62 4.57 20.95
CA GLY A 172 9.87 4.99 22.32
C GLY A 172 9.93 6.50 22.52
N ILE A 173 10.19 7.31 21.49
CA ILE A 173 10.52 8.73 21.68
C ILE A 173 9.44 9.63 21.10
N LEU A 174 8.89 10.52 21.94
CA LEU A 174 8.00 11.60 21.51
C LEU A 174 8.62 12.96 21.86
N ALA A 175 8.66 13.89 20.90
CA ALA A 175 9.09 15.26 21.13
C ALA A 175 7.93 16.25 20.95
N LEU A 176 7.82 17.19 21.89
CA LEU A 176 6.86 18.28 21.90
C LEU A 176 7.62 19.60 21.94
N ASP A 177 7.47 20.40 20.88
CA ASP A 177 8.07 21.72 20.79
C ASP A 177 7.00 22.77 21.02
N GLU A 178 7.18 23.57 22.07
CA GLU A 178 6.28 24.62 22.56
C GLU A 178 4.79 24.23 22.58
N PRO A 179 4.44 23.17 23.35
CA PRO A 179 3.09 22.61 23.31
C PRO A 179 2.04 23.53 23.97
N THR A 180 2.45 24.58 24.68
CA THR A 180 1.55 25.56 25.31
C THR A 180 1.21 26.75 24.40
N THR A 181 1.71 26.78 23.16
CA THR A 181 1.46 27.88 22.22
C THR A 181 -0.05 28.14 22.03
N ASN A 182 -0.47 29.38 22.24
CA ASN A 182 -1.87 29.84 22.13
C ASN A 182 -2.86 29.14 23.08
N LEU A 183 -2.39 28.59 24.20
CA LEU A 183 -3.24 28.04 25.25
C LEU A 183 -3.45 29.05 26.37
N ASP A 184 -4.67 29.08 26.92
CA ASP A 184 -4.91 29.75 28.19
C ASP A 184 -4.45 28.86 29.36
N ARG A 185 -4.44 29.44 30.56
CA ARG A 185 -3.95 28.76 31.76
C ARG A 185 -4.69 27.45 32.07
N GLU A 186 -6.01 27.43 31.90
CA GLU A 186 -6.82 26.23 32.17
C GLU A 186 -6.48 25.09 31.21
N ASN A 187 -6.27 25.41 29.92
CA ASN A 187 -5.82 24.45 28.92
C ASN A 187 -4.36 24.01 29.13
N ILE A 188 -3.49 24.88 29.65
CA ILE A 188 -2.11 24.53 30.04
C ILE A 188 -2.12 23.52 31.19
N GLU A 189 -2.91 23.77 32.23
CA GLU A 189 -3.09 22.85 33.37
C GLU A 189 -3.64 21.49 32.91
N SER A 190 -4.68 21.51 32.07
CA SER A 190 -5.25 20.29 31.48
C SER A 190 -4.24 19.49 30.64
N LEU A 191 -3.40 20.19 29.87
CA LEU A 191 -2.36 19.56 29.07
C LEU A 191 -1.26 18.97 29.95
N ALA A 192 -0.86 19.65 31.02
CA ALA A 192 0.13 19.15 31.97
C ALA A 192 -0.37 17.86 32.64
N ASP A 193 -1.61 17.86 33.13
CA ASP A 193 -2.25 16.67 33.70
C ASP A 193 -2.32 15.50 32.71
N ALA A 194 -2.72 15.79 31.47
CA ALA A 194 -2.76 14.79 30.40
C ALA A 194 -1.39 14.16 30.14
N LEU A 195 -0.33 14.97 30.07
CA LEU A 195 1.04 14.48 29.87
C LEU A 195 1.53 13.66 31.06
N VAL A 196 1.22 14.07 32.28
CA VAL A 196 1.55 13.32 33.50
C VAL A 196 0.87 11.94 33.48
N GLU A 197 -0.41 11.88 33.10
CA GLU A 197 -1.14 10.62 33.03
C GLU A 197 -0.55 9.69 31.96
N ILE A 198 -0.17 10.25 30.80
CA ILE A 198 0.54 9.52 29.75
C ILE A 198 1.88 8.97 30.26
N ILE A 199 2.68 9.80 30.95
CA ILE A 199 3.98 9.38 31.51
C ILE A 199 3.77 8.28 32.55
N ARG A 200 2.79 8.40 33.44
CA ARG A 200 2.50 7.38 34.47
C ARG A 200 2.07 6.07 33.86
N THR A 201 1.09 6.10 32.96
CA THR A 201 0.59 4.91 32.28
C THR A 201 1.70 4.20 31.50
N ARG A 202 2.55 4.97 30.81
CA ARG A 202 3.65 4.43 30.00
C ARG A 202 4.96 4.19 30.75
N SER A 203 5.06 4.61 32.02
CA SER A 203 6.25 4.33 32.85
C SER A 203 6.52 2.84 33.05
N GLN A 204 5.48 2.01 32.92
CA GLN A 204 5.59 0.55 32.98
C GLN A 204 6.01 -0.10 31.65
N GLN A 205 5.88 0.64 30.54
CA GLN A 205 6.30 0.17 29.22
C GLN A 205 7.82 0.35 29.07
N ARG A 206 8.49 -0.64 28.48
CA ARG A 206 9.93 -0.49 28.18
C ARG A 206 10.08 0.52 27.03
N HIS A 207 11.04 1.43 27.17
CA HIS A 207 11.50 2.38 26.14
C HIS A 207 10.66 3.64 25.87
N PHE A 208 9.73 4.09 26.73
CA PHE A 208 9.09 5.41 26.53
C PHE A 208 9.97 6.58 27.02
N GLN A 209 10.14 7.60 26.19
CA GLN A 209 10.89 8.83 26.41
C GLN A 209 10.10 10.01 25.83
N LEU A 210 9.75 10.96 26.68
CA LEU A 210 9.10 12.20 26.29
C LEU A 210 10.09 13.36 26.41
N LEU A 211 10.30 14.08 25.32
CA LEU A 211 11.04 15.33 25.27
C LEU A 211 10.05 16.49 25.14
N VAL A 212 10.12 17.44 26.06
CA VAL A 212 9.31 18.66 26.01
C VAL A 212 10.26 19.86 25.95
N ILE A 213 10.05 20.71 24.96
CA ILE A 213 10.74 21.98 24.79
C ILE A 213 9.71 23.07 25.05
N THR A 214 9.99 23.95 26.01
CA THR A 214 9.12 25.08 26.27
C THR A 214 9.86 26.26 26.90
N HIS A 215 9.35 27.47 26.67
CA HIS A 215 9.71 28.68 27.41
C HIS A 215 8.67 29.06 28.49
N ASP A 216 7.60 28.28 28.63
CA ASP A 216 6.54 28.49 29.62
C ASP A 216 6.97 27.94 30.99
N GLU A 217 7.42 28.83 31.88
CA GLU A 217 7.89 28.45 33.21
C GLU A 217 6.76 27.90 34.11
N ASP A 218 5.52 28.36 33.95
CA ASP A 218 4.38 27.88 34.72
C ASP A 218 4.05 26.43 34.35
N PHE A 219 4.08 26.12 33.06
CA PHE A 219 3.91 24.74 32.58
C PHE A 219 5.00 23.80 33.08
N VAL A 220 6.27 24.25 33.10
CA VAL A 220 7.36 23.48 33.70
C VAL A 220 7.11 23.23 35.18
N GLN A 221 6.65 24.23 35.93
CA GLN A 221 6.32 24.06 37.35
C GLN A 221 5.21 23.04 37.58
N LEU A 222 4.16 23.06 36.76
CA LEU A 222 3.06 22.07 36.83
C LEU A 222 3.58 20.65 36.63
N LEU A 223 4.42 20.43 35.60
CA LEU A 223 5.02 19.12 35.34
C LEU A 223 5.96 18.69 36.48
N VAL A 224 6.74 19.60 37.05
CA VAL A 224 7.62 19.31 38.19
C VAL A 224 6.83 18.91 39.44
N ARG A 225 5.75 19.62 39.77
CA ARG A 225 4.89 19.35 40.93
C ARG A 225 4.24 17.97 40.88
N SER A 226 4.03 17.41 39.69
CA SER A 226 3.47 16.07 39.52
C SER A 226 4.39 14.94 40.02
N GLY A 227 5.67 15.26 40.29
CA GLY A 227 6.69 14.32 40.78
C GLY A 227 7.34 13.46 39.70
N CYS A 228 6.96 13.61 38.42
CA CYS A 228 7.53 12.81 37.33
C CYS A 228 8.87 13.36 36.79
N ILE A 229 9.25 14.59 37.13
CA ILE A 229 10.48 15.25 36.65
C ILE A 229 11.43 15.57 37.81
N GLN A 230 12.63 14.99 37.78
CA GLN A 230 13.70 15.25 38.76
C GLN A 230 14.70 16.32 38.29
N HIS A 231 14.87 16.45 36.98
CA HIS A 231 15.83 17.35 36.36
C HIS A 231 15.27 17.89 35.06
N PHE A 232 15.63 19.12 34.73
CA PHE A 232 15.38 19.70 33.41
C PHE A 232 16.64 20.42 32.91
N TYR A 233 16.67 20.70 31.60
CA TYR A 233 17.77 21.41 30.96
C TYR A 233 17.30 22.81 30.59
N ARG A 234 18.01 23.84 31.05
CA ARG A 234 17.77 25.24 30.70
C ARG A 234 18.79 25.63 29.63
N ILE A 235 18.29 26.14 28.50
CA ILE A 235 19.11 26.66 27.40
C ILE A 235 19.14 28.19 27.52
N SER A 236 20.32 28.78 27.56
CA SER A 236 20.53 30.22 27.66
C SER A 236 21.66 30.69 26.73
N LYS A 237 21.74 32.00 26.46
CA LYS A 237 22.91 32.59 25.78
C LYS A 237 23.93 33.06 26.82
N ASN A 238 25.20 32.71 26.61
CA ASN A 238 26.30 33.22 27.42
C ASN A 238 26.70 34.65 26.99
N GLN A 239 27.72 35.22 27.65
CA GLN A 239 28.22 36.57 27.36
C GLN A 239 28.70 36.74 25.91
N ASP A 240 29.19 35.65 25.30
CA ASP A 240 29.68 35.62 23.92
C ASP A 240 28.57 35.32 22.88
N GLN A 241 27.29 35.37 23.28
CA GLN A 241 26.12 35.03 22.45
C GLN A 241 26.05 33.56 21.97
N ASN A 242 26.85 32.67 22.56
CA ASN A 242 26.79 31.23 22.28
C ASN A 242 25.72 30.55 23.14
N SER A 243 25.09 29.50 22.60
CA SER A 243 24.13 28.69 23.35
C SER A 243 24.83 27.83 24.40
N GLU A 244 24.35 27.90 25.63
CA GLU A 244 24.81 27.13 26.78
C GLU A 244 23.65 26.32 27.36
N ILE A 245 23.92 25.06 27.70
CA ILE A 245 22.92 24.14 28.26
C ILE A 245 23.31 23.85 29.70
N THR A 246 22.43 24.19 30.65
CA THR A 246 22.65 23.94 32.08
C THR A 246 21.62 22.95 32.62
N LYS A 247 22.08 21.93 33.35
CA LYS A 247 21.20 20.98 34.02
C LYS A 247 20.75 21.56 35.36
N GLN A 248 19.44 21.65 35.58
CA GLN A 248 18.83 22.18 36.79
C GLN A 248 18.14 21.05 37.58
N SER A 249 18.23 21.10 38.91
CA SER A 249 17.52 20.17 39.80
C SER A 249 16.18 20.74 40.22
N THR A 250 15.14 19.91 40.28
CA THR A 250 13.79 20.32 40.65
C THR A 250 13.56 20.41 42.16
N ALA A 251 14.56 20.05 42.99
CA ALA A 251 14.46 20.03 44.46
C ALA A 251 14.11 21.38 45.11
N PHE A 252 14.33 22.50 44.40
CA PHE A 252 14.02 23.85 44.87
C PHE A 252 12.59 24.31 44.51
N LEU A 253 11.91 23.61 43.60
CA LEU A 253 10.58 23.96 43.07
C LEU A 253 9.46 23.06 43.60
N SER A 254 9.80 22.04 44.40
CA SER A 254 8.88 21.04 44.97
C SER A 254 8.30 21.43 46.35
N VAL A 255 8.30 22.73 46.69
CA VAL A 255 7.71 23.27 47.93
C VAL A 255 6.36 23.90 47.64
#